data_AF-A0A6A5GGM5-F1
#
_entry.id   AF-A0A6A5GGM5-F1
#
_cell.length_a   1.000
_cell.length_b   1.000
_cell.length_c   1.000
_cell.angle_alpha   90.00
_cell.angle_beta   90.00
_cell.angle_gamma   90.00
#
_symmetry.space_group_name_H-M   'P 1'
#
loop_
_entity.id
_entity.type
_entity.pdbx_description
1 polymer ?
#
loop_
_entity_poly.entity_id
_entity_poly.type
_entity_poly.pdbx_seq_one_letter_code
_entity_poly.pdbx_strand_id
1 'polypeptide(L)'
;MLRAILICDIIRTFENVSPRTLIYFFPILFVSCHNNHFRDPKCVFNYTEVTSKTIKFFPKCVTVYGILVINEKTDLTVSQLNVTFSTMTTLIGGIRIENTNLTDLIFLTVDKQDDFFSLYCGKYGIFIENNKYLTNARILWRLYYYGDESGAECTFQVMNNPQLDAENLCDYGYMPLYMDLKVKGNLRDCGCQGDEITESTASSYKNCTKLLRGFRLDNVIIIENLPSFSNVKLIRGGIDIKNSGVHNLSFFESLDTVKVNNEGGGQKLILNLENNPLLERFAMPNLRSDLTIDKVGRGGRILMA
;
A
#
# COMPACT_ATOMS: atom_id res chain seq x y z
N MET A 1 -15.07 17.01 32.79
CA MET A 1 -14.16 15.95 32.30
C MET A 1 -14.13 14.74 33.25
N LEU A 2 -15.28 14.32 33.80
CA LEU A 2 -15.35 13.28 34.85
C LEU A 2 -16.55 12.31 34.69
N ARG A 3 -17.11 12.15 33.49
CA ARG A 3 -18.29 11.29 33.25
C ARG A 3 -18.06 10.11 32.30
N ALA A 4 -16.95 10.05 31.59
CA ALA A 4 -16.63 8.92 30.70
C ALA A 4 -15.89 7.77 31.42
N ILE A 5 -15.11 8.08 32.46
CA ILE A 5 -14.30 7.09 33.20
C ILE A 5 -15.19 6.08 33.93
N LEU A 6 -16.32 6.53 34.50
CA LEU A 6 -17.18 5.68 35.32
C LEU A 6 -17.91 4.58 34.53
N ILE A 7 -18.07 4.72 33.20
CA ILE A 7 -18.94 3.84 32.41
C ILE A 7 -18.22 2.55 31.98
N CYS A 8 -16.91 2.60 31.71
CA CYS A 8 -16.15 1.39 31.35
C CYS A 8 -15.89 0.46 32.56
N ASP A 9 -15.68 1.02 33.76
CA ASP A 9 -15.51 0.23 34.98
C ASP A 9 -16.81 -0.46 35.43
N ILE A 10 -17.97 0.13 35.11
CA ILE A 10 -19.28 -0.49 35.35
C ILE A 10 -19.49 -1.72 34.45
N ILE A 11 -18.97 -1.76 33.22
CA ILE A 11 -19.12 -2.94 32.35
C ILE A 11 -18.24 -4.10 32.85
N ARG A 12 -17.06 -3.82 33.41
CA ARG A 12 -16.19 -4.82 34.05
C ARG A 12 -16.83 -5.51 35.26
N THR A 13 -17.79 -4.88 35.93
CA THR A 13 -18.49 -5.51 37.07
C THR A 13 -19.61 -6.49 36.64
N PHE A 14 -19.89 -6.61 35.34
CA PHE A 14 -20.92 -7.51 34.80
C PHE A 14 -20.38 -8.74 34.04
N GLU A 15 -19.09 -9.09 34.19
CA GLU A 15 -18.47 -10.28 33.56
C GLU A 15 -19.13 -11.64 33.92
N ASN A 16 -20.09 -11.67 34.85
CA ASN A 16 -20.83 -12.89 35.24
C ASN A 16 -22.30 -12.96 34.78
N VAL A 17 -22.77 -12.08 33.89
CA VAL A 17 -24.16 -12.13 33.41
C VAL A 17 -24.25 -12.66 31.98
N SER A 18 -25.09 -13.69 31.81
CA SER A 18 -25.37 -14.39 30.53
C SER A 18 -25.63 -13.43 29.35
N PRO A 19 -25.07 -13.71 28.14
CA PRO A 19 -25.05 -12.78 27.01
C PRO A 19 -26.43 -12.37 26.46
N ARG A 20 -27.51 -13.03 26.85
CA ARG A 20 -28.85 -12.83 26.25
C ARG A 20 -29.64 -11.67 26.85
N THR A 21 -29.24 -11.11 27.98
CA THR A 21 -30.04 -10.10 28.70
C THR A 21 -29.60 -8.65 28.45
N LEU A 22 -28.36 -8.41 27.99
CA LEU A 22 -27.80 -7.06 27.82
C LEU A 22 -28.16 -6.37 26.49
N ILE A 23 -28.77 -7.09 25.54
CA ILE A 23 -29.06 -6.58 24.19
C ILE A 23 -30.22 -5.56 24.18
N TYR A 24 -31.09 -5.58 25.19
CA TYR A 24 -32.33 -4.80 25.16
C TYR A 24 -32.27 -3.39 25.76
N PHE A 25 -31.17 -2.99 26.43
CA PHE A 25 -31.15 -1.72 27.17
C PHE A 25 -30.23 -0.62 26.61
N PHE A 26 -29.17 -0.91 25.84
CA PHE A 26 -28.30 0.15 25.33
C PHE A 26 -27.59 -0.22 24.00
N PRO A 27 -28.22 0.01 22.84
CA PRO A 27 -27.58 -0.23 21.54
C PRO A 27 -26.46 0.77 21.22
N ILE A 28 -26.42 1.94 21.88
CA ILE A 28 -25.50 3.04 21.55
C ILE A 28 -24.19 2.98 22.37
N LEU A 29 -24.16 2.27 23.51
CA LEU A 29 -22.99 2.24 24.39
C LEU A 29 -21.99 1.11 24.09
N PHE A 30 -22.41 0.02 23.44
CA PHE A 30 -21.49 -1.06 23.03
C PHE A 30 -20.59 -0.67 21.85
N VAL A 31 -21.04 0.26 20.99
CA VAL A 31 -20.33 0.65 19.77
C VAL A 31 -19.09 1.51 20.07
N SER A 32 -19.01 2.17 21.22
CA SER A 32 -17.91 3.09 21.53
C SER A 32 -16.64 2.41 22.08
N CYS A 33 -16.64 1.09 22.32
CA CYS A 33 -15.46 0.39 22.84
C CYS A 33 -14.63 -0.34 21.77
N HIS A 34 -15.12 -0.49 20.53
CA HIS A 34 -14.42 -1.31 19.54
C HIS A 34 -13.43 -0.55 18.65
N ASN A 35 -13.59 0.78 18.49
CA ASN A 35 -12.78 1.59 17.57
C ASN A 35 -11.73 2.49 18.23
N ASN A 36 -11.46 2.31 19.51
CA ASN A 36 -10.26 2.86 20.14
C ASN A 36 -9.36 1.69 20.52
N HIS A 37 -8.40 1.34 19.65
CA HIS A 37 -7.20 0.67 20.15
C HIS A 37 -6.68 1.55 21.28
N PHE A 38 -6.84 1.09 22.52
CA PHE A 38 -6.36 1.81 23.68
C PHE A 38 -4.84 1.86 23.53
N ARG A 39 -4.33 3.01 23.07
CA ARG A 39 -2.90 3.23 22.92
C ARG A 39 -2.31 3.16 24.32
N ASP A 40 -1.59 2.08 24.64
CA ASP A 40 -0.78 2.07 25.85
C ASP A 40 0.25 3.20 25.69
N PRO A 41 0.18 4.27 26.52
CA PRO A 41 1.09 5.39 26.39
C PRO A 41 2.57 4.98 26.49
N LYS A 42 2.86 3.83 27.12
CA LYS A 42 4.23 3.28 27.22
C LYS A 42 4.75 2.70 25.90
N CYS A 43 3.86 2.41 24.95
CA CYS A 43 4.20 1.87 23.63
C CYS A 43 4.17 2.94 22.53
N VAL A 44 4.05 4.22 22.91
CA VAL A 44 4.11 5.35 21.98
C VAL A 44 5.54 5.84 21.87
N PHE A 45 6.07 5.87 20.66
CA PHE A 45 7.33 6.56 20.37
C PHE A 45 7.02 8.01 20.01
N ASN A 46 7.22 8.92 20.97
CA ASN A 46 6.89 10.35 20.84
C ASN A 46 7.88 11.15 19.98
N TYR A 47 8.85 10.50 19.36
CA TYR A 47 9.81 11.11 18.44
C TYR A 47 9.55 10.59 17.03
N THR A 48 9.80 11.44 16.04
CA THR A 48 9.64 11.06 14.64
C THR A 48 10.97 10.66 14.01
N GLU A 49 12.01 11.50 14.17
CA GLU A 49 13.35 11.21 13.68
C GLU A 49 14.05 10.17 14.58
N VAL A 50 14.62 9.12 13.97
CA VAL A 50 15.34 8.06 14.67
C VAL A 50 16.84 8.32 14.58
N THR A 51 17.45 8.65 15.72
CA THR A 51 18.88 8.95 15.90
C THR A 51 19.35 8.35 17.22
N SER A 52 20.65 8.32 17.52
CA SER A 52 21.18 7.90 18.82
C SER A 52 20.56 8.65 20.00
N LYS A 53 20.15 9.91 19.79
CA LYS A 53 19.51 10.74 20.82
C LYS A 53 18.06 10.35 21.09
N THR A 54 17.31 9.96 20.06
CA THR A 54 15.87 9.67 20.18
C THR A 54 15.59 8.18 20.39
N ILE A 55 16.44 7.30 19.84
CA ILE A 55 16.25 5.85 19.90
C ILE A 55 16.30 5.28 21.33
N LYS A 56 16.97 5.96 22.26
CA LYS A 56 16.97 5.58 23.69
C LYS A 56 15.58 5.65 24.35
N PHE A 57 14.64 6.38 23.73
CA PHE A 57 13.25 6.47 24.17
C PHE A 57 12.33 5.49 23.42
N PHE A 58 12.90 4.63 22.57
CA PHE A 58 12.11 3.67 21.82
C PHE A 58 11.47 2.63 22.77
N PRO A 59 10.15 2.41 22.67
CA PRO A 59 9.45 1.52 23.58
C PRO A 59 9.77 0.05 23.32
N LYS A 60 9.88 -0.75 24.38
CA LYS A 60 10.05 -2.21 24.30
C LYS A 60 8.69 -2.90 24.24
N CYS A 61 7.98 -2.68 23.14
CA CYS A 61 6.64 -3.24 22.92
C CYS A 61 6.58 -4.05 21.63
N VAL A 62 5.70 -5.05 21.59
CA VAL A 62 5.38 -5.82 20.37
C VAL A 62 4.68 -4.92 19.35
N THR A 63 3.71 -4.14 19.81
CA THR A 63 3.02 -3.11 19.03
C THR A 63 3.54 -1.74 19.45
N VAL A 64 4.06 -0.97 18.49
CA VAL A 64 4.53 0.39 18.70
C VAL A 64 3.67 1.37 17.93
N TYR A 65 3.36 2.51 18.55
CA TYR A 65 2.65 3.61 17.91
C TYR A 65 3.62 4.74 17.61
N GLY A 66 3.78 5.11 16.35
CA GLY A 66 4.70 6.18 15.97
C GLY A 66 4.95 6.28 14.48
N ILE A 67 5.55 7.39 14.06
CA ILE A 67 6.02 7.60 12.69
C ILE A 67 7.53 7.55 12.76
N LEU A 68 8.15 6.60 12.06
CA LEU A 68 9.60 6.42 12.07
C LEU A 68 10.20 7.09 10.84
N VAL A 69 11.05 8.10 11.05
CA VAL A 69 11.83 8.75 10.00
C VAL A 69 13.30 8.46 10.24
N ILE A 70 13.88 7.65 9.35
CA ILE A 70 15.30 7.32 9.32
C ILE A 70 15.87 8.06 8.12
N ASN A 71 16.60 9.14 8.35
CA ASN A 71 17.09 10.00 7.27
C ASN A 71 18.59 10.27 7.34
N GLU A 72 19.10 11.25 6.58
CA GLU A 72 20.53 11.61 6.58
C GLU A 72 21.09 12.02 7.95
N LYS A 73 20.22 12.35 8.92
CA LYS A 73 20.61 12.70 10.29
C LYS A 73 20.81 11.47 11.19
N THR A 74 20.44 10.28 10.74
CA THR A 74 20.66 9.06 11.52
C THR A 74 22.15 8.75 11.63
N ASP A 75 22.63 8.62 12.87
CA ASP A 75 23.98 8.19 13.21
C ASP A 75 24.03 6.71 13.62
N LEU A 76 22.96 5.97 13.30
CA LEU A 76 22.77 4.57 13.68
C LEU A 76 23.09 3.62 12.53
N THR A 77 23.71 2.51 12.88
CA THR A 77 23.90 1.36 11.98
C THR A 77 22.64 0.50 11.92
N VAL A 78 22.50 -0.31 10.87
CA VAL A 78 21.44 -1.33 10.75
C VAL A 78 21.41 -2.24 11.99
N SER A 79 22.58 -2.65 12.49
CA SER A 79 22.67 -3.50 13.70
C SER A 79 22.06 -2.83 14.93
N GLN A 80 22.32 -1.54 15.15
CA GLN A 80 21.74 -0.79 16.26
C GLN A 80 20.21 -0.64 16.12
N LEU A 81 19.73 -0.42 14.90
CA LEU A 81 18.29 -0.38 14.60
C LEU A 81 17.64 -1.75 14.88
N ASN A 82 18.24 -2.84 14.37
CA ASN A 82 17.77 -4.20 14.57
C ASN A 82 17.66 -4.56 16.06
N VAL A 83 18.71 -4.28 16.85
CA VAL A 83 18.69 -4.52 18.30
C VAL A 83 17.56 -3.75 18.97
N THR A 84 17.35 -2.48 18.59
CA THR A 84 16.30 -1.64 19.19
C THR A 84 14.91 -2.13 18.81
N PHE A 85 14.69 -2.48 17.55
CA PHE A 85 13.39 -2.91 17.02
C PHE A 85 13.13 -4.40 17.20
N SER A 86 14.01 -5.13 17.90
CA SER A 86 13.96 -6.58 18.11
C SER A 86 12.65 -7.09 18.74
N THR A 87 11.95 -6.25 19.49
CA THR A 87 10.65 -6.60 20.10
C THR A 87 9.48 -6.18 19.23
N MET A 88 9.63 -5.15 18.38
CA MET A 88 8.54 -4.60 17.59
C MET A 88 8.29 -5.47 16.37
N THR A 89 7.14 -6.12 16.32
CA THR A 89 6.63 -6.86 15.14
C THR A 89 5.45 -6.15 14.48
N THR A 90 4.87 -5.16 15.16
CA THR A 90 3.76 -4.34 14.65
C THR A 90 4.04 -2.86 14.85
N LEU A 91 3.93 -2.07 13.78
CA LEU A 91 3.95 -0.61 13.83
C LEU A 91 2.59 -0.05 13.41
N ILE A 92 2.01 0.78 14.26
CA ILE A 92 0.82 1.58 13.95
C ILE A 92 1.28 3.03 13.74
N GLY A 93 1.29 3.49 12.49
CA GLY A 93 1.82 4.79 12.11
C GLY A 93 2.42 4.79 10.72
N GLY A 94 3.69 5.12 10.53
CA GLY A 94 4.30 5.14 9.19
C GLY A 94 5.82 5.04 9.22
N ILE A 95 6.44 4.75 8.08
CA ILE A 95 7.90 4.63 7.98
C ILE A 95 8.43 5.39 6.77
N ARG A 96 9.43 6.22 6.99
CA ARG A 96 10.20 6.91 5.94
C ARG A 96 11.68 6.62 6.14
N ILE A 97 12.32 6.13 5.08
CA ILE A 97 13.75 5.83 5.01
C ILE A 97 14.29 6.60 3.82
N GLU A 98 14.88 7.78 4.09
CA GLU A 98 15.18 8.75 3.04
C GLU A 98 16.59 9.32 3.14
N ASN A 99 17.30 9.47 2.02
CA ASN A 99 18.65 10.06 1.99
C ASN A 99 19.66 9.40 2.95
N THR A 100 19.50 8.13 3.29
CA THR A 100 20.39 7.44 4.23
C THR A 100 21.63 6.89 3.54
N ASN A 101 22.65 6.58 4.35
CA ASN A 101 23.82 5.80 3.93
C ASN A 101 23.66 4.29 4.20
N LEU A 102 22.45 3.81 4.50
CA LEU A 102 22.21 2.40 4.77
C LEU A 102 22.32 1.58 3.48
N THR A 103 22.94 0.41 3.58
CA THR A 103 23.06 -0.54 2.48
C THR A 103 21.92 -1.55 2.44
N ASP A 104 21.27 -1.77 3.58
CA ASP A 104 20.19 -2.73 3.75
C ASP A 104 19.15 -2.24 4.75
N LEU A 105 17.95 -2.80 4.64
CA LEU A 105 16.80 -2.47 5.52
C LEU A 105 16.44 -3.62 6.47
N ILE A 106 17.32 -4.58 6.71
CA ILE A 106 17.02 -5.77 7.52
C ILE A 106 17.17 -5.43 9.01
N PHE A 107 16.33 -4.51 9.48
CA PHE A 107 16.25 -4.10 10.88
C PHE A 107 14.84 -4.24 11.47
N LEU A 108 13.83 -4.56 10.67
CA LEU A 108 12.48 -4.85 11.17
C LEU A 108 12.38 -6.32 11.58
N THR A 109 11.75 -6.56 12.73
CA THR A 109 11.58 -7.91 13.26
C THR A 109 10.23 -8.47 12.88
N VAL A 110 10.23 -9.55 12.14
CA VAL A 110 9.03 -10.31 11.77
C VAL A 110 8.50 -11.13 12.94
N ASP A 111 7.18 -11.27 13.01
CA ASP A 111 6.56 -12.17 13.97
C ASP A 111 6.92 -13.63 13.66
N LYS A 112 7.21 -14.42 14.70
CA LYS A 112 7.64 -15.82 14.55
C LYS A 112 6.51 -16.77 14.19
N GLN A 113 5.27 -16.44 14.55
CA GLN A 113 4.10 -17.26 14.25
C GLN A 113 3.61 -16.95 12.83
N ASP A 114 3.50 -15.67 12.51
CA ASP A 114 2.88 -15.21 11.28
C ASP A 114 3.87 -15.02 10.10
N ASP A 115 5.17 -14.99 10.39
CA ASP A 115 6.25 -14.80 9.43
C ASP A 115 6.25 -13.42 8.71
N PHE A 116 5.52 -12.43 9.22
CA PHE A 116 5.49 -11.06 8.69
C PHE A 116 5.63 -9.96 9.74
N PHE A 117 5.96 -8.75 9.27
CA PHE A 117 5.87 -7.51 10.03
C PHE A 117 4.56 -6.80 9.69
N SER A 118 3.77 -6.47 10.71
CA SER A 118 2.50 -5.74 10.54
C SER A 118 2.73 -4.23 10.52
N LEU A 119 2.24 -3.55 9.48
CA LEU A 119 2.27 -2.09 9.43
C LEU A 119 0.89 -1.50 9.17
N TYR A 120 0.28 -0.91 10.19
CA TYR A 120 -0.95 -0.14 10.02
C TYR A 120 -0.57 1.28 9.63
N CYS A 121 -0.46 1.51 8.31
CA CYS A 121 0.12 2.72 7.78
C CYS A 121 -0.87 3.87 7.64
N GLY A 122 -2.17 3.57 7.52
CA GLY A 122 -3.24 4.54 7.34
C GLY A 122 -2.85 5.66 6.35
N LYS A 123 -2.88 6.91 6.83
CA LYS A 123 -2.51 8.11 6.04
C LYS A 123 -1.02 8.43 6.01
N TYR A 124 -0.18 7.72 6.78
CA TYR A 124 1.23 8.06 6.94
C TYR A 124 2.15 7.41 5.91
N GLY A 125 1.80 6.22 5.42
CA GLY A 125 2.49 5.54 4.32
C GLY A 125 3.86 4.93 4.63
N ILE A 126 4.48 4.41 3.57
CA ILE A 126 5.77 3.72 3.52
C ILE A 126 6.62 4.39 2.42
N PHE A 127 7.77 4.93 2.78
CA PHE A 127 8.64 5.66 1.86
C PHE A 127 10.08 5.18 1.99
N ILE A 128 10.69 4.77 0.88
CA ILE A 128 12.10 4.37 0.78
C ILE A 128 12.70 5.11 -0.40
N GLU A 129 13.29 6.27 -0.12
CA GLU A 129 13.55 7.28 -1.14
C GLU A 129 14.99 7.79 -1.11
N ASN A 130 15.62 7.92 -2.28
CA ASN A 130 16.92 8.60 -2.41
C ASN A 130 18.06 7.99 -1.57
N ASN A 131 18.02 6.69 -1.25
CA ASN A 131 19.08 6.03 -0.50
C ASN A 131 20.17 5.55 -1.47
N LYS A 132 21.23 6.35 -1.59
CA LYS A 132 22.28 6.19 -2.61
C LYS A 132 22.96 4.82 -2.59
N TYR A 133 23.11 4.22 -1.42
CA TYR A 133 23.87 2.98 -1.21
C TYR A 133 22.97 1.76 -0.93
N LEU A 134 21.65 1.94 -0.94
CA LEU A 134 20.72 0.87 -0.64
C LEU A 134 20.75 -0.19 -1.75
N THR A 135 21.03 -1.43 -1.37
CA THR A 135 21.08 -2.60 -2.27
C THR A 135 20.11 -3.70 -1.87
N ASN A 136 19.63 -3.69 -0.62
CA ASN A 136 18.81 -4.78 -0.09
C ASN A 136 17.57 -4.27 0.68
N ALA A 137 16.41 -4.43 0.07
CA ALA A 137 15.10 -4.10 0.66
C ALA A 137 14.21 -5.35 0.85
N ARG A 138 14.79 -6.56 0.94
CA ARG A 138 14.03 -7.83 0.96
C ARG A 138 13.07 -7.97 2.14
N ILE A 139 13.26 -7.21 3.21
CA ILE A 139 12.33 -7.16 4.34
C ILE A 139 10.90 -6.78 3.89
N LEU A 140 10.76 -6.02 2.80
CA LEU A 140 9.49 -5.60 2.24
C LEU A 140 8.63 -6.78 1.75
N TRP A 141 9.23 -7.89 1.32
CA TRP A 141 8.46 -9.10 0.99
C TRP A 141 7.69 -9.65 2.18
N ARG A 142 8.16 -9.36 3.40
CA ARG A 142 7.56 -9.79 4.66
C ARG A 142 6.77 -8.68 5.33
N LEU A 143 6.50 -7.59 4.62
CA LEU A 143 5.69 -6.48 5.10
C LEU A 143 4.21 -6.71 4.75
N TYR A 144 3.40 -6.96 5.76
CA TYR A 144 1.95 -6.93 5.63
C TYR A 144 1.44 -5.58 6.09
N TYR A 145 1.00 -4.72 5.17
CA TYR A 145 0.53 -3.39 5.51
C TYR A 145 -0.98 -3.25 5.37
N TYR A 146 -1.56 -2.55 6.33
CA TYR A 146 -2.99 -2.30 6.43
C TYR A 146 -3.25 -0.85 6.04
N GLY A 147 -4.16 -0.70 5.09
CA GLY A 147 -4.71 0.56 4.61
C GLY A 147 -5.52 1.34 5.64
N ASP A 148 -6.40 2.22 5.15
CA ASP A 148 -7.38 2.90 5.99
C ASP A 148 -8.69 2.11 6.17
N GLU A 149 -9.57 2.62 7.02
CA GLU A 149 -10.88 2.01 7.34
C GLU A 149 -11.81 1.87 6.12
N SER A 150 -11.54 2.59 5.03
CA SER A 150 -12.31 2.50 3.79
C SER A 150 -11.84 1.37 2.86
N GLY A 151 -10.69 0.75 3.17
CA GLY A 151 -10.02 -0.20 2.30
C GLY A 151 -9.09 0.46 1.27
N ALA A 152 -8.73 1.74 1.46
CA ALA A 152 -7.71 2.37 0.63
C ALA A 152 -6.32 1.89 1.07
N GLU A 153 -5.50 1.43 0.12
CA GLU A 153 -4.11 1.08 0.40
C GLU A 153 -3.35 2.34 0.83
N CYS A 154 -2.38 2.18 1.73
CA CYS A 154 -1.50 3.28 2.06
C CYS A 154 -0.59 3.64 0.89
N THR A 155 -0.12 4.88 0.88
CA THR A 155 0.97 5.27 -0.01
C THR A 155 2.21 4.41 0.25
N PHE A 156 2.68 3.69 -0.78
CA PHE A 156 3.89 2.89 -0.76
C PHE A 156 4.84 3.37 -1.88
N GLN A 157 6.04 3.82 -1.53
CA GLN A 157 7.01 4.34 -2.49
C GLN A 157 8.42 3.78 -2.25
N VAL A 158 9.03 3.27 -3.32
CA VAL A 158 10.44 2.88 -3.40
C VAL A 158 11.06 3.60 -4.58
N MET A 159 11.68 4.74 -4.31
CA MET A 159 12.01 5.74 -5.33
C MET A 159 13.48 6.11 -5.30
N ASN A 160 14.09 6.23 -6.48
CA ASN A 160 15.41 6.83 -6.65
C ASN A 160 16.52 6.19 -5.79
N ASN A 161 16.52 4.86 -5.63
CA ASN A 161 17.59 4.14 -4.94
C ASN A 161 18.50 3.49 -6.00
N PRO A 162 19.54 4.19 -6.49
CA PRO A 162 20.24 3.83 -7.74
C PRO A 162 21.00 2.51 -7.71
N GLN A 163 21.24 1.95 -6.52
CA GLN A 163 21.91 0.64 -6.35
C GLN A 163 20.94 -0.49 -6.00
N LEU A 164 19.65 -0.20 -5.81
CA LEU A 164 18.65 -1.19 -5.44
C LEU A 164 18.11 -1.86 -6.69
N ASP A 165 18.38 -3.15 -6.86
CA ASP A 165 17.64 -3.97 -7.83
C ASP A 165 16.26 -4.31 -7.24
N ALA A 166 15.23 -3.61 -7.72
CA ALA A 166 13.86 -3.80 -7.31
C ALA A 166 13.05 -4.62 -8.32
N GLU A 167 13.65 -5.24 -9.35
CA GLU A 167 12.92 -5.98 -10.40
C GLU A 167 11.93 -7.00 -9.82
N ASN A 168 12.38 -7.74 -8.82
CA ASN A 168 11.59 -8.78 -8.16
C ASN A 168 10.86 -8.29 -6.91
N LEU A 169 10.90 -6.99 -6.59
CA LEU A 169 10.32 -6.49 -5.35
C LEU A 169 8.82 -6.76 -5.28
N CYS A 170 8.10 -6.56 -6.39
CA CYS A 170 6.64 -6.56 -6.42
C CYS A 170 6.00 -7.95 -6.62
N ASP A 171 6.84 -8.98 -6.79
CA ASP A 171 6.41 -10.34 -7.19
C ASP A 171 6.55 -11.39 -6.08
N TYR A 172 7.12 -11.03 -4.94
CA TYR A 172 7.39 -11.97 -3.85
C TYR A 172 6.73 -11.57 -2.52
N GLY A 173 6.49 -12.59 -1.70
CA GLY A 173 5.89 -12.45 -0.38
C GLY A 173 4.49 -11.82 -0.45
N TYR A 174 4.25 -10.78 0.33
CA TYR A 174 2.96 -10.07 0.35
C TYR A 174 2.85 -8.98 -0.72
N MET A 175 3.95 -8.60 -1.37
CA MET A 175 3.93 -7.52 -2.35
C MET A 175 2.94 -7.74 -3.51
N PRO A 176 2.72 -8.98 -4.04
CA PRO A 176 1.69 -9.28 -5.05
C PRO A 176 0.23 -8.96 -4.67
N LEU A 177 -0.07 -8.68 -3.40
CA LEU A 177 -1.43 -8.39 -2.94
C LEU A 177 -1.87 -6.92 -3.17
N TYR A 178 -0.91 -6.02 -3.39
CA TYR A 178 -1.17 -4.57 -3.38
C TYR A 178 -1.21 -3.95 -4.77
N MET A 179 -2.12 -3.02 -5.04
CA MET A 179 -2.25 -2.42 -6.37
C MET A 179 -1.51 -1.08 -6.50
N ASP A 180 -1.36 -0.34 -5.40
CA ASP A 180 -0.97 1.07 -5.41
C ASP A 180 0.54 1.31 -5.17
N LEU A 181 1.38 0.33 -5.49
CA LEU A 181 2.83 0.37 -5.33
C LEU A 181 3.50 1.34 -6.33
N LYS A 182 4.28 2.30 -5.83
CA LYS A 182 5.12 3.16 -6.66
C LYS A 182 6.60 2.76 -6.54
N VAL A 183 7.16 2.22 -7.61
CA VAL A 183 8.56 1.77 -7.68
C VAL A 183 9.18 2.34 -8.95
N LYS A 184 10.09 3.30 -8.80
CA LYS A 184 10.66 4.02 -9.94
C LYS A 184 12.03 4.62 -9.63
N GLY A 185 12.91 4.58 -10.63
CA GLY A 185 14.23 5.23 -10.54
C GLY A 185 15.24 4.45 -9.70
N ASN A 186 15.00 3.16 -9.49
CA ASN A 186 15.96 2.26 -8.86
C ASN A 186 16.90 1.67 -9.92
N LEU A 187 17.85 0.80 -9.55
CA LEU A 187 18.73 0.13 -10.53
C LEU A 187 17.91 -0.62 -11.58
N ARG A 188 16.85 -1.31 -11.12
CA ARG A 188 15.79 -1.89 -11.94
C ARG A 188 14.48 -1.76 -11.15
N ASP A 189 13.40 -1.45 -11.84
CA ASP A 189 12.06 -1.31 -11.24
C ASP A 189 11.21 -2.57 -11.53
N CYS A 190 10.25 -2.89 -10.65
CA CYS A 190 9.44 -4.12 -10.73
C CYS A 190 8.28 -4.09 -11.74
N GLY A 191 8.10 -2.96 -12.42
CA GLY A 191 6.99 -2.67 -13.34
C GLY A 191 6.95 -1.18 -13.69
N CYS A 192 6.07 -0.82 -14.61
CA CYS A 192 5.90 0.56 -15.06
C CYS A 192 4.71 1.22 -14.38
N GLN A 193 4.73 2.56 -14.25
CA GLN A 193 3.72 3.32 -13.50
C GLN A 193 2.57 3.75 -14.41
N GLY A 194 1.45 3.03 -14.40
CA GLY A 194 0.36 3.29 -15.34
C GLY A 194 -0.45 4.54 -15.05
N ASP A 195 -0.22 5.21 -13.92
CA ASP A 195 -0.80 6.52 -13.58
C ASP A 195 0.07 7.72 -14.00
N GLU A 196 1.23 7.47 -14.63
CA GLU A 196 2.17 8.52 -15.09
C GLU A 196 2.32 8.54 -16.63
N ILE A 197 1.32 8.03 -17.35
CA ILE A 197 1.32 7.99 -18.82
C ILE A 197 1.04 9.39 -19.37
N THR A 198 1.96 9.89 -20.19
CA THR A 198 1.82 11.15 -20.94
C THR A 198 2.26 10.92 -22.37
N GLU A 199 2.02 11.89 -23.24
CA GLU A 199 2.52 11.85 -24.63
C GLU A 199 4.04 11.67 -24.70
N SER A 200 4.78 12.37 -23.84
CA SER A 200 6.24 12.28 -23.80
C SER A 200 6.77 10.96 -23.24
N THR A 201 5.99 10.23 -22.42
CA THR A 201 6.45 8.99 -21.77
C THR A 201 5.90 7.73 -22.42
N ALA A 202 4.80 7.80 -23.18
CA ALA A 202 4.08 6.63 -23.71
C ALA A 202 4.99 5.68 -24.52
N SER A 203 5.91 6.21 -25.33
CA SER A 203 6.83 5.39 -26.13
C SER A 203 7.78 4.50 -25.31
N SER A 204 8.07 4.88 -24.06
CA SER A 204 8.94 4.10 -23.16
C SER A 204 8.29 2.80 -22.67
N TYR A 205 6.96 2.68 -22.81
CA TYR A 205 6.22 1.52 -22.31
C TYR A 205 6.38 0.26 -23.18
N LYS A 206 7.04 0.35 -24.34
CA LYS A 206 7.29 -0.78 -25.24
C LYS A 206 7.93 -1.98 -24.56
N ASN A 207 8.73 -1.75 -23.52
CA ASN A 207 9.44 -2.80 -22.79
C ASN A 207 8.70 -3.24 -21.50
N CYS A 208 7.55 -2.65 -21.21
CA CYS A 208 6.78 -2.93 -20.02
C CYS A 208 5.88 -4.15 -20.24
N THR A 209 6.02 -5.14 -19.36
CA THR A 209 5.12 -6.31 -19.31
C THR A 209 4.09 -6.20 -18.18
N LYS A 210 4.29 -5.26 -17.25
CA LYS A 210 3.48 -5.07 -16.06
C LYS A 210 3.28 -3.59 -15.77
N LEU A 211 2.03 -3.21 -15.51
CA LEU A 211 1.65 -1.88 -15.02
C LEU A 211 1.22 -1.96 -13.55
N LEU A 212 1.72 -1.04 -12.75
CA LEU A 212 1.29 -0.78 -11.38
C LEU A 212 0.40 0.47 -11.35
N ARG A 213 -0.44 0.60 -10.32
CA ARG A 213 -1.36 1.74 -10.14
C ARG A 213 -2.34 1.92 -11.31
N GLY A 214 -2.69 0.81 -11.97
CA GLY A 214 -3.67 0.75 -13.03
C GLY A 214 -3.13 1.13 -14.40
N PHE A 215 -4.03 1.57 -15.27
CA PHE A 215 -3.73 2.24 -16.54
C PHE A 215 -4.61 3.48 -16.65
N ARG A 216 -4.00 4.66 -16.71
CA ARG A 216 -4.73 5.91 -16.75
C ARG A 216 -4.40 6.72 -18.00
N LEU A 217 -5.43 7.07 -18.75
CA LEU A 217 -5.39 8.08 -19.81
C LEU A 217 -6.47 9.11 -19.52
N ASP A 218 -6.09 10.36 -19.30
CA ASP A 218 -7.04 11.42 -18.99
C ASP A 218 -6.61 12.70 -19.69
N ASN A 219 -7.43 13.18 -20.63
CA ASN A 219 -7.15 14.40 -21.41
C ASN A 219 -5.80 14.34 -22.16
N VAL A 220 -5.45 13.15 -22.65
CA VAL A 220 -4.20 12.86 -23.38
C VAL A 220 -4.54 12.18 -24.69
N ILE A 221 -3.99 12.70 -25.79
CA ILE A 221 -4.10 12.11 -27.12
C ILE A 221 -2.78 11.42 -27.44
N ILE A 222 -2.74 10.09 -27.35
CA ILE A 222 -1.52 9.27 -27.60
C ILE A 222 -1.74 8.21 -28.68
N ILE A 223 -2.57 8.49 -29.67
CA ILE A 223 -3.02 7.50 -30.66
C ILE A 223 -1.83 6.79 -31.33
N GLU A 224 -0.80 7.55 -31.71
CA GLU A 224 0.42 7.00 -32.35
C GLU A 224 1.27 6.14 -31.40
N ASN A 225 1.16 6.35 -30.09
CA ASN A 225 1.94 5.63 -29.09
C ASN A 225 1.18 4.47 -28.43
N LEU A 226 -0.12 4.28 -28.69
CA LEU A 226 -0.91 3.15 -28.19
C LEU A 226 -0.25 1.78 -28.44
N PRO A 227 0.41 1.50 -29.59
CA PRO A 227 1.13 0.25 -29.79
C PRO A 227 2.24 -0.01 -28.77
N SER A 228 2.68 1.00 -28.00
CA SER A 228 3.69 0.84 -26.96
C SER A 228 3.21 0.00 -25.78
N PHE A 229 1.90 -0.25 -25.65
CA PHE A 229 1.33 -1.06 -24.59
C PHE A 229 1.04 -2.51 -25.01
N SER A 230 1.40 -2.92 -26.23
CA SER A 230 1.11 -4.26 -26.76
C SER A 230 1.74 -5.40 -25.96
N ASN A 231 2.88 -5.13 -25.30
CA ASN A 231 3.60 -6.11 -24.47
C ASN A 231 3.09 -6.20 -23.03
N VAL A 232 2.19 -5.31 -22.60
CA VAL A 232 1.62 -5.33 -21.26
C VAL A 232 0.76 -6.58 -21.10
N LYS A 233 1.12 -7.44 -20.15
CA LYS A 233 0.41 -8.69 -19.82
C LYS A 233 -0.44 -8.57 -18.57
N LEU A 234 0.07 -7.83 -17.59
CA LEU A 234 -0.54 -7.66 -16.28
C LEU A 234 -0.74 -6.18 -15.95
N ILE A 235 -1.97 -5.81 -15.57
CA ILE A 235 -2.27 -4.52 -14.95
C ILE A 235 -2.69 -4.76 -13.50
N ARG A 236 -2.06 -4.07 -12.56
CA ARG A 236 -2.42 -4.06 -11.13
C ARG A 236 -3.03 -2.71 -10.80
N GLY A 237 -4.32 -2.68 -10.55
CA GLY A 237 -5.17 -1.49 -10.49
C GLY A 237 -6.18 -1.44 -11.64
N GLY A 238 -7.07 -0.46 -11.60
CA GLY A 238 -8.12 -0.28 -12.61
C GLY A 238 -7.62 0.32 -13.92
N ILE A 239 -8.45 0.20 -14.96
CA ILE A 239 -8.28 0.89 -16.24
C ILE A 239 -9.19 2.12 -16.22
N ASP A 240 -8.60 3.31 -16.36
CA ASP A 240 -9.31 4.59 -16.39
C ASP A 240 -8.95 5.36 -17.66
N ILE A 241 -9.88 5.45 -18.61
CA ILE A 241 -9.67 6.15 -19.88
C ILE A 241 -10.75 7.21 -20.00
N LYS A 242 -10.34 8.47 -19.97
CA LYS A 242 -11.23 9.64 -20.05
C LYS A 242 -10.77 10.62 -21.10
N ASN A 243 -11.73 11.26 -21.77
CA ASN A 243 -11.46 12.40 -22.67
C ASN A 243 -10.32 12.11 -23.66
N SER A 244 -10.26 10.88 -24.20
CA SER A 244 -9.13 10.41 -24.99
C SER A 244 -9.51 10.23 -26.47
N GLY A 245 -8.49 10.22 -27.34
CA GLY A 245 -8.63 9.90 -28.77
C GLY A 245 -8.62 8.39 -29.07
N VAL A 246 -8.84 7.53 -28.08
CA VAL A 246 -8.76 6.07 -28.24
C VAL A 246 -9.97 5.55 -29.02
N HIS A 247 -9.72 4.86 -30.14
CA HIS A 247 -10.80 4.25 -30.95
C HIS A 247 -11.22 2.85 -30.46
N ASN A 248 -10.28 2.10 -29.88
CA ASN A 248 -10.52 0.77 -29.33
C ASN A 248 -9.40 0.39 -28.34
N LEU A 249 -9.61 -0.70 -27.60
CA LEU A 249 -8.64 -1.21 -26.63
C LEU A 249 -7.70 -2.31 -27.17
N SER A 250 -7.70 -2.57 -28.48
CA SER A 250 -6.97 -3.72 -29.04
C SER A 250 -5.45 -3.54 -29.04
N PHE A 251 -4.98 -2.35 -28.70
CA PHE A 251 -3.57 -2.09 -28.43
C PHE A 251 -3.06 -2.85 -27.19
N PHE A 252 -3.93 -3.30 -26.31
CA PHE A 252 -3.62 -4.29 -25.27
C PHE A 252 -3.56 -5.70 -25.85
N GLU A 253 -2.62 -5.92 -26.76
CA GLU A 253 -2.49 -7.18 -27.48
C GLU A 253 -2.17 -8.34 -26.54
N SER A 254 -1.17 -8.19 -25.66
CA SER A 254 -0.75 -9.27 -24.75
C SER A 254 -1.47 -9.27 -23.39
N LEU A 255 -2.39 -8.33 -23.14
CA LEU A 255 -3.02 -8.19 -21.84
C LEU A 255 -3.87 -9.41 -21.55
N ASP A 256 -3.51 -10.16 -20.51
CA ASP A 256 -4.22 -11.37 -20.10
C ASP A 256 -4.86 -11.25 -18.72
N THR A 257 -4.32 -10.35 -17.86
CA THR A 257 -4.71 -10.24 -16.46
C THR A 257 -4.85 -8.77 -16.04
N VAL A 258 -5.99 -8.44 -15.44
CA VAL A 258 -6.20 -7.20 -14.68
C VAL A 258 -6.53 -7.59 -13.25
N LYS A 259 -5.70 -7.15 -12.30
CA LYS A 259 -5.88 -7.37 -10.86
C LYS A 259 -6.39 -6.10 -10.21
N VAL A 260 -7.44 -6.25 -9.42
CA VAL A 260 -7.99 -5.19 -8.59
C VAL A 260 -8.20 -5.74 -7.19
N ASN A 261 -7.73 -4.99 -6.20
CA ASN A 261 -8.01 -5.32 -4.80
C ASN A 261 -9.39 -4.77 -4.47
N ASN A 262 -10.28 -5.59 -3.90
CA ASN A 262 -11.61 -5.20 -3.45
C ASN A 262 -11.78 -5.43 -1.95
N GLU A 263 -10.76 -5.12 -1.16
CA GLU A 263 -10.85 -5.11 0.30
C GLU A 263 -11.59 -3.88 0.84
N GLY A 264 -12.35 -4.10 1.92
CA GLY A 264 -13.07 -3.04 2.63
C GLY A 264 -14.48 -2.75 2.08
N GLY A 265 -15.02 -1.59 2.44
CA GLY A 265 -16.35 -1.13 2.02
C GLY A 265 -16.34 -0.15 0.85
N GLY A 266 -15.17 0.33 0.42
CA GLY A 266 -15.01 1.28 -0.67
C GLY A 266 -15.15 0.62 -2.04
N GLN A 267 -15.85 1.29 -2.96
CA GLN A 267 -15.88 0.87 -4.37
C GLN A 267 -14.50 1.08 -5.00
N LYS A 268 -13.97 0.04 -5.63
CA LYS A 268 -12.70 0.11 -6.35
C LYS A 268 -12.95 0.15 -7.86
N LEU A 269 -12.18 1.00 -8.54
CA LEU A 269 -12.29 1.17 -9.97
C LEU A 269 -11.69 -0.05 -10.68
N ILE A 270 -12.51 -0.71 -11.50
CA ILE A 270 -12.04 -1.79 -12.38
C ILE A 270 -11.83 -1.25 -13.78
N LEU A 271 -12.87 -0.61 -14.32
CA LEU A 271 -12.90 -0.03 -15.64
C LEU A 271 -13.77 1.22 -15.62
N ASN A 272 -13.19 2.31 -16.09
CA ASN A 272 -13.92 3.53 -16.42
C ASN A 272 -13.56 3.98 -17.82
N LEU A 273 -14.58 4.14 -18.65
CA LEU A 273 -14.49 4.69 -19.99
C LEU A 273 -15.47 5.85 -20.04
N GLU A 274 -14.94 7.07 -19.96
CA GLU A 274 -15.75 8.28 -19.79
C GLU A 274 -15.41 9.30 -20.88
N ASN A 275 -16.43 9.84 -21.56
CA ASN A 275 -16.25 10.92 -22.55
C ASN A 275 -15.21 10.59 -23.65
N ASN A 276 -15.24 9.38 -24.21
CA ASN A 276 -14.38 8.98 -25.34
C ASN A 276 -15.22 8.88 -26.62
N PRO A 277 -15.48 10.01 -27.33
CA PRO A 277 -16.44 10.05 -28.43
C PRO A 277 -16.03 9.23 -29.66
N LEU A 278 -14.74 8.89 -29.78
CA LEU A 278 -14.19 8.09 -30.87
C LEU A 278 -14.12 6.60 -30.54
N LEU A 279 -14.49 6.18 -29.32
CA LEU A 279 -14.41 4.80 -28.89
C LEU A 279 -15.51 3.97 -29.55
N GLU A 280 -15.14 3.14 -30.51
CA GLU A 280 -16.06 2.33 -31.32
C GLU A 280 -16.14 0.87 -30.84
N ARG A 281 -15.09 0.36 -30.18
CA ARG A 281 -15.01 -1.06 -29.81
C ARG A 281 -14.26 -1.35 -28.51
N PHE A 282 -14.89 -2.15 -27.66
CA PHE A 282 -14.26 -2.77 -26.50
C PHE A 282 -13.62 -4.09 -26.90
N ALA A 283 -12.33 -4.08 -27.25
CA ALA A 283 -11.59 -5.27 -27.68
C ALA A 283 -10.28 -5.38 -26.92
N MET A 284 -10.19 -6.31 -25.96
CA MET A 284 -8.94 -6.74 -25.33
C MET A 284 -8.72 -8.21 -25.68
N PRO A 285 -8.01 -8.51 -26.79
CA PRO A 285 -8.10 -9.80 -27.48
C PRO A 285 -7.76 -11.02 -26.62
N ASN A 286 -6.78 -10.87 -25.72
CA ASN A 286 -6.24 -11.96 -24.91
C ASN A 286 -6.63 -11.89 -23.43
N LEU A 287 -7.47 -10.91 -23.04
CA LEU A 287 -7.91 -10.77 -21.67
C LEU A 287 -8.75 -12.00 -21.33
N ARG A 288 -8.27 -12.83 -20.41
CA ARG A 288 -9.01 -14.00 -19.95
C ARG A 288 -10.30 -13.53 -19.28
N SER A 289 -11.36 -14.33 -19.35
CA SER A 289 -12.65 -14.04 -18.70
C SER A 289 -12.55 -13.80 -17.19
N ASP A 290 -11.40 -14.13 -16.60
CA ASP A 290 -11.13 -14.03 -15.18
C ASP A 290 -10.55 -12.65 -14.85
N LEU A 291 -11.42 -11.63 -14.80
CA LEU A 291 -11.16 -10.45 -13.96
C LEU A 291 -10.95 -10.96 -12.54
N THR A 292 -9.70 -11.12 -12.14
CA THR A 292 -9.37 -11.73 -10.85
C THR A 292 -9.50 -10.64 -9.79
N ILE A 293 -10.65 -10.65 -9.11
CA ILE A 293 -10.89 -9.83 -7.92
C ILE A 293 -10.15 -10.53 -6.78
N ASP A 294 -8.93 -10.08 -6.51
CA ASP A 294 -8.17 -10.57 -5.37
C ASP A 294 -8.84 -9.99 -4.11
N LYS A 295 -9.45 -10.90 -3.33
CA LYS A 295 -10.19 -10.69 -2.06
C LYS A 295 -11.60 -10.10 -2.21
N VAL A 296 -12.58 -10.81 -1.63
CA VAL A 296 -14.02 -10.55 -1.79
C VAL A 296 -14.50 -9.49 -0.78
N GLY A 297 -14.62 -8.24 -1.23
CA GLY A 297 -15.47 -7.21 -0.64
C GLY A 297 -16.69 -6.89 -1.51
N ARG A 298 -17.64 -6.11 -0.98
CA ARG A 298 -18.89 -5.79 -1.68
C ARG A 298 -18.66 -4.70 -2.74
N GLY A 299 -18.64 -5.11 -4.01
CA GLY A 299 -18.94 -4.24 -5.17
C GLY A 299 -17.75 -3.60 -5.87
N GLY A 300 -17.39 -4.15 -7.04
CA GLY A 300 -16.62 -3.44 -8.07
C GLY A 300 -17.56 -2.65 -8.98
N ARG A 301 -17.13 -1.46 -9.43
CA ARG A 301 -17.93 -0.64 -10.36
C ARG A 301 -17.30 -0.70 -11.75
N ILE A 302 -18.08 -1.14 -12.72
CA ILE A 302 -17.83 -0.93 -14.14
C ILE A 302 -18.69 0.26 -14.54
N LEU A 303 -18.07 1.38 -14.92
CA LEU A 303 -18.78 2.56 -15.42
C LEU A 303 -18.48 2.70 -16.92
N MET A 304 -19.54 2.63 -17.73
CA MET A 304 -19.50 2.98 -19.14
C MET A 304 -20.46 4.15 -19.31
N ALA A 305 -19.93 5.35 -19.59
CA ALA A 305 -20.71 6.58 -19.74
C ALA A 305 -20.19 7.43 -20.90
#